data_AF-A0A132A9Y2-F1
#
_entry.id   AF-A0A132A9Y2-F1
#
_cell.length_a   1.000
_cell.length_b   1.000
_cell.length_c   1.000
_cell.angle_alpha   90.00
_cell.angle_beta   90.00
_cell.angle_gamma   90.00
#
_symmetry.space_group_name_H-M   'P 1'
#
loop_
_entity.id
_entity.type
_entity.pdbx_description
1 polymer ?
#
loop_
_entity_poly.entity_id
_entity_poly.type
_entity_poly.pdbx_seq_one_letter_code
_entity_poly.pdbx_strand_id
1 'polypeptide(L)'
;MDDINYECWSKDSNVTRFMSMNNFDRFELLEHYHLEQMFEMSKQFGWKAIIWQDPLDKEIILNEFISSNLMMKISSTMPSSSSSRKISTTTSTPLSLWFEKIDQINSNLIVQIWKDTKLLDFDPNDWRFYAKKFVSKRFQIILSSCFFLNLINYGEDWKDLYRCDPMDFDGIEIEEKQKFVLGGEAVIWTEYIDQTNLLSRVCV
;
A
#
# COMPACT_ATOMS: atom_id res chain seq x y z
N MET A 1 -9.24 -0.19 -1.77
CA MET A 1 -9.71 0.96 -0.98
C MET A 1 -8.58 1.95 -0.92
N ASP A 2 -8.86 3.20 -1.29
CA ASP A 2 -7.99 4.36 -1.13
C ASP A 2 -8.67 5.38 -0.18
N ASP A 3 -7.89 6.32 0.36
CA ASP A 3 -8.37 7.54 1.01
C ASP A 3 -9.48 7.40 2.06
N ILE A 4 -9.37 6.41 2.96
CA ILE A 4 -10.34 6.23 4.04
C ILE A 4 -10.23 7.36 5.07
N ASN A 5 -11.32 8.11 5.24
CA ASN A 5 -11.50 9.08 6.32
C ASN A 5 -12.22 8.44 7.52
N TYR A 6 -11.53 8.34 8.66
CA TYR A 6 -12.07 7.71 9.88
C TYR A 6 -13.03 8.59 10.69
N GLU A 7 -13.28 9.84 10.29
CA GLU A 7 -14.16 10.75 11.03
C GLU A 7 -15.55 10.16 11.22
N CYS A 8 -16.10 9.52 10.20
CA CYS A 8 -17.40 8.85 10.27
C CYS A 8 -17.37 7.69 11.30
N TRP A 9 -16.35 6.83 11.23
CA TRP A 9 -16.19 5.69 12.13
C TRP A 9 -16.02 6.11 13.59
N SER A 10 -15.34 7.24 13.83
CA SER A 10 -15.16 7.78 15.19
C SER A 10 -16.46 8.22 15.85
N LYS A 11 -17.48 8.58 15.05
CA LYS A 11 -18.78 9.07 15.55
C LYS A 11 -19.79 7.94 15.71
N ASP A 12 -19.53 6.74 15.19
CA ASP A 12 -20.45 5.61 15.26
C ASP A 12 -20.23 4.75 16.51
N SER A 13 -21.26 4.66 17.36
CA SER A 13 -21.24 3.87 18.59
C SER A 13 -21.10 2.35 18.37
N ASN A 14 -21.57 1.83 17.24
CA ASN A 14 -21.44 0.41 16.90
C ASN A 14 -20.00 0.09 16.49
N VAL A 15 -19.38 0.98 15.72
CA VAL A 15 -17.99 0.82 15.27
C VAL A 15 -17.05 0.88 16.46
N THR A 16 -17.18 1.88 17.32
CA THR A 16 -16.35 2.03 18.52
C THR A 16 -16.53 0.87 19.51
N ARG A 17 -17.76 0.35 19.65
CA ARG A 17 -18.03 -0.87 20.42
C ARG A 17 -17.35 -2.09 19.82
N PHE A 18 -17.44 -2.27 18.51
CA PHE A 18 -16.78 -3.39 17.81
C PHE A 18 -15.25 -3.33 17.99
N MET A 19 -14.65 -2.15 17.84
CA MET A 19 -13.22 -1.96 18.10
C MET A 19 -12.84 -2.34 19.53
N SER A 20 -13.65 -1.91 20.51
CA SER A 20 -13.42 -2.24 21.92
C SER A 20 -13.52 -3.75 22.19
N MET A 21 -14.48 -4.44 21.54
CA MET A 21 -14.65 -5.89 21.66
C MET A 21 -13.51 -6.69 21.03
N ASN A 22 -12.86 -6.15 20.00
CA ASN A 22 -11.77 -6.79 19.27
C ASN A 22 -10.38 -6.27 19.67
N ASN A 23 -10.27 -5.44 20.71
CA ASN A 23 -9.02 -4.80 21.16
C ASN A 23 -8.32 -4.00 20.06
N PHE A 24 -9.07 -3.31 19.21
CA PHE A 24 -8.52 -2.38 18.21
C PHE A 24 -8.36 -1.00 18.86
N ASP A 25 -7.12 -0.57 19.02
CA ASP A 25 -6.76 0.72 19.61
C ASP A 25 -6.68 1.86 18.58
N ARG A 26 -6.65 1.53 17.28
CA ARG A 26 -6.60 2.49 16.17
C ARG A 26 -7.47 2.04 14.98
N PHE A 27 -7.99 2.99 14.19
CA PHE A 27 -8.90 2.69 13.07
C PHE A 27 -8.23 1.97 11.90
N GLU A 28 -6.92 2.10 11.75
CA GLU A 28 -6.13 1.35 10.78
C GLU A 28 -6.28 -0.16 11.02
N LEU A 29 -6.32 -0.61 12.28
CA LEU A 29 -6.56 -2.04 12.58
C LEU A 29 -7.94 -2.52 12.12
N LEU A 30 -8.94 -1.64 12.18
CA LEU A 30 -10.29 -1.94 11.69
C LEU A 30 -10.32 -1.99 10.15
N GLU A 31 -9.65 -1.07 9.47
CA GLU A 31 -9.45 -1.09 8.02
C GLU A 31 -8.76 -2.40 7.60
N HIS A 32 -7.68 -2.80 8.27
CA HIS A 32 -6.97 -4.06 7.99
C HIS A 32 -7.87 -5.27 8.19
N TYR A 33 -8.60 -5.32 9.31
CA TYR A 33 -9.55 -6.40 9.58
C TYR A 33 -10.57 -6.53 8.44
N HIS A 34 -11.13 -5.41 7.97
CA HIS A 34 -12.10 -5.42 6.88
C HIS A 34 -11.49 -5.95 5.57
N LEU A 35 -10.27 -5.50 5.22
CA LEU A 35 -9.57 -5.96 4.04
C LEU A 35 -9.24 -7.46 4.10
N GLU A 36 -8.84 -7.98 5.27
CA GLU A 36 -8.62 -9.42 5.43
C GLU A 36 -9.85 -10.24 5.16
N GLN A 37 -11.01 -9.84 5.69
CA GLN A 37 -12.25 -10.59 5.46
C GLN A 37 -12.56 -10.66 3.96
N MET A 38 -12.36 -9.54 3.25
CA MET A 38 -12.56 -9.49 1.80
C MET A 38 -11.57 -10.38 1.03
N PHE A 39 -10.30 -10.43 1.46
CA PHE A 39 -9.30 -11.31 0.83
C PHE A 39 -9.57 -12.78 1.11
N GLU A 40 -9.95 -13.15 2.33
CA GLU A 40 -10.30 -14.54 2.65
C GLU A 40 -11.51 -15.01 1.84
N MET A 41 -12.50 -14.14 1.62
CA MET A 41 -13.60 -14.42 0.70
C MET A 41 -13.11 -14.63 -0.74
N SER A 42 -12.27 -13.73 -1.26
CA SER A 42 -11.70 -13.86 -2.62
C SER A 42 -10.94 -15.19 -2.81
N LYS A 43 -10.17 -15.61 -1.81
CA LYS A 43 -9.43 -16.88 -1.82
C LYS A 43 -10.35 -18.09 -1.93
N GLN A 44 -11.50 -18.08 -1.24
CA GLN A 44 -12.48 -19.19 -1.30
C GLN A 44 -13.02 -19.40 -2.73
N PHE A 45 -13.10 -18.34 -3.54
CA PHE A 45 -13.54 -18.41 -4.92
C PHE A 45 -12.39 -18.63 -5.93
N GLY A 46 -11.15 -18.72 -5.46
CA GLY A 46 -9.96 -18.83 -6.33
C GLY A 46 -9.69 -17.56 -7.13
N TRP A 47 -10.18 -16.40 -6.67
CA TRP A 47 -10.00 -15.12 -7.34
C TRP A 47 -8.72 -14.43 -6.86
N LYS A 48 -8.06 -13.73 -7.79
CA LYS A 48 -7.02 -12.76 -7.47
C LYS A 48 -7.65 -11.41 -7.20
N ALA A 49 -7.21 -10.75 -6.14
CA ALA A 49 -7.65 -9.41 -5.80
C ALA A 49 -6.66 -8.37 -6.36
N ILE A 50 -7.19 -7.25 -6.84
CA ILE A 50 -6.42 -6.04 -7.15
C ILE A 50 -6.79 -5.00 -6.08
N ILE A 51 -5.79 -4.35 -5.49
CA ILE A 51 -6.01 -3.28 -4.51
C ILE A 51 -5.15 -2.06 -4.82
N TRP A 52 -5.64 -0.88 -4.45
CA TRP A 52 -4.79 0.30 -4.34
C TRP A 52 -3.71 0.10 -3.25
N GLN A 53 -2.60 0.82 -3.40
CA GLN A 53 -1.44 0.72 -2.51
C GLN A 53 -1.69 1.14 -1.05
N ASP A 54 -2.71 1.97 -0.78
CA ASP A 54 -2.92 2.67 0.49
C ASP A 54 -2.87 1.80 1.75
N PRO A 55 -3.56 0.64 1.81
CA PRO A 55 -3.53 -0.18 3.01
C PRO A 55 -2.11 -0.66 3.32
N LEU A 56 -1.36 -1.04 2.29
CA LEU A 56 0.01 -1.53 2.45
C LEU A 56 1.01 -0.40 2.73
N ASP A 57 0.75 0.83 2.28
CA ASP A 57 1.62 1.97 2.58
C ASP A 57 1.66 2.29 4.07
N LYS A 58 0.47 2.37 4.69
CA LYS A 58 0.28 2.68 6.11
C LYS A 58 1.00 1.67 7.01
N GLU A 59 0.95 0.40 6.62
CA GLU A 59 1.57 -0.70 7.37
C GLU A 59 3.10 -0.66 7.33
N ILE A 60 3.69 -0.24 6.21
CA ILE A 60 5.14 -0.29 6.04
C ILE A 60 5.83 0.90 6.70
N ILE A 61 5.16 2.07 6.75
CA ILE A 61 5.64 3.24 7.52
C ILE A 61 5.69 2.90 9.02
N LEU A 62 4.71 2.14 9.52
CA LEU A 62 4.71 1.67 10.91
C LEU A 62 5.89 0.74 11.22
N ASN A 63 6.32 -0.10 10.27
CA ASN A 63 7.49 -0.97 10.43
C ASN A 63 8.82 -0.21 10.45
N GLU A 64 9.03 0.77 9.57
CA GLU A 64 10.25 1.60 9.61
C GLU A 64 10.35 2.36 10.93
N PHE A 65 9.22 2.83 11.48
CA PHE A 65 9.16 3.48 12.78
C PHE A 65 9.44 2.50 13.94
N ILE A 66 8.93 1.27 13.90
CA ILE A 66 9.19 0.26 14.94
C ILE A 66 10.65 -0.24 14.87
N SER A 67 11.17 -0.52 13.68
CA SER A 67 12.55 -0.98 13.46
C SER A 67 13.58 0.09 13.83
N SER A 68 13.35 1.36 13.49
CA SER A 68 14.22 2.48 13.91
C SER A 68 14.22 2.68 15.42
N ASN A 69 13.07 2.54 16.09
CA ASN A 69 12.96 2.62 17.54
C ASN A 69 13.57 1.41 18.27
N LEU A 70 13.52 0.20 17.66
CA LEU A 70 14.24 -0.96 18.19
C LEU A 70 15.76 -0.78 18.06
N MET A 71 16.25 -0.27 16.93
CA MET A 71 17.67 -0.02 16.69
C MET A 71 18.25 1.07 17.61
N MET A 72 17.47 2.13 17.89
CA MET A 72 17.84 3.13 18.90
C MET A 72 17.93 2.53 20.32
N LYS A 73 17.03 1.60 20.69
CA LYS A 73 17.06 0.94 22.01
C LYS A 73 18.22 -0.05 22.17
N ILE A 74 18.70 -0.67 21.08
CA ILE A 74 19.84 -1.60 21.12
C ILE A 74 21.17 -0.87 21.29
N SER A 75 21.30 0.36 20.78
CA SER A 75 22.52 1.17 20.95
C SER A 75 22.75 1.66 22.39
N SER A 76 21.75 1.66 23.26
CA SER A 76 21.85 2.17 24.64
C SER A 76 22.11 1.11 25.71
N THR A 77 22.29 -0.16 25.35
CA THR A 77 22.50 -1.25 26.34
C THR A 77 23.69 -2.14 26.01
N MET A 78 24.85 -1.83 26.59
CA MET A 78 25.90 -2.83 26.84
C MET A 78 25.60 -3.56 28.17
N PRO A 79 25.70 -4.90 28.26
CA PRO A 79 25.46 -5.60 29.51
C PRO A 79 26.78 -5.91 30.24
N SER A 80 26.89 -5.47 31.49
CA SER A 80 27.70 -6.16 32.50
C SER A 80 26.91 -7.36 33.04
N SER A 81 27.61 -8.47 33.19
CA SER A 81 27.18 -9.79 33.66
C SER A 81 26.09 -9.83 34.74
N SER A 82 25.08 -10.69 34.55
CA SER A 82 24.76 -11.81 35.45
C SER A 82 23.46 -12.53 35.04
N SER A 83 23.51 -13.84 35.24
CA SER A 83 22.46 -14.83 35.03
C SER A 83 21.07 -14.39 35.50
N SER A 84 20.09 -14.38 34.59
CA SER A 84 18.69 -14.74 34.89
C SER A 84 17.98 -15.12 33.60
N ARG A 85 17.34 -16.29 33.64
CA ARG A 85 16.57 -16.91 32.57
C ARG A 85 15.38 -15.99 32.20
N LYS A 86 15.52 -15.20 31.12
CA LYS A 86 14.41 -14.39 30.59
C LYS A 86 13.55 -15.28 29.70
N ILE A 87 12.37 -15.65 30.20
CA ILE A 87 11.28 -16.13 29.34
C ILE A 87 10.84 -14.91 28.53
N SER A 88 11.17 -14.91 27.24
CA SER A 88 10.65 -13.93 26.28
C SER A 88 9.21 -14.28 25.97
N THR A 89 8.26 -13.82 26.78
CA THR A 89 6.87 -13.69 26.32
C THR A 89 6.79 -12.43 25.46
N THR A 90 7.21 -12.54 24.20
CA THR A 90 6.85 -11.58 23.16
C THR A 90 5.35 -11.71 22.94
N THR A 91 4.56 -10.85 23.59
CA THR A 91 3.16 -10.65 23.19
C THR A 91 3.21 -9.99 21.80
N SER A 92 3.02 -10.78 20.76
CA SER A 92 2.89 -10.28 19.39
C SER A 92 1.73 -9.28 19.36
N THR A 93 1.97 -8.10 18.79
CA THR A 93 0.89 -7.13 18.57
C THR A 93 -0.01 -7.66 17.46
N PRO A 94 -1.31 -7.32 17.44
CA PRO A 94 -2.20 -7.70 16.33
C PRO A 94 -1.63 -7.33 14.96
N LEU A 95 -0.90 -6.22 14.88
CA LEU A 95 -0.19 -5.77 13.68
C LEU A 95 0.95 -6.71 13.26
N SER A 96 1.74 -7.26 14.21
CA SER A 96 2.85 -8.17 13.90
C SER A 96 2.39 -9.52 13.35
N LEU A 97 1.24 -10.02 13.82
CA LEU A 97 0.63 -11.26 13.31
C LEU A 97 0.10 -11.08 11.88
N TRP A 98 -0.35 -9.88 11.54
CA TRP A 98 -0.79 -9.55 10.19
C TRP A 98 0.36 -9.60 9.18
N PHE A 99 1.53 -9.08 9.55
CA PHE A 99 2.71 -9.09 8.67
C PHE A 99 3.18 -10.48 8.28
N GLU A 100 3.20 -11.42 9.24
CA GLU A 100 3.53 -12.83 8.94
C GLU A 100 2.52 -13.45 7.96
N LYS A 101 1.28 -12.93 7.93
CA LYS A 101 0.22 -13.35 7.04
C LYS A 101 0.28 -12.68 5.65
N ILE A 102 0.76 -11.44 5.55
CA ILE A 102 0.96 -10.76 4.26
C ILE A 102 1.89 -11.55 3.34
N ASP A 103 3.01 -12.04 3.88
CA ASP A 103 3.99 -12.80 3.09
C ASP A 103 3.38 -14.10 2.52
N GLN A 104 2.28 -14.58 3.09
CA GLN A 104 1.46 -15.69 2.56
C GLN A 104 0.37 -15.23 1.57
N ILE A 105 -0.07 -13.96 1.64
CA ILE A 105 -1.11 -13.36 0.80
C ILE A 105 -0.56 -12.89 -0.56
N ASN A 106 0.74 -12.60 -0.66
CA ASN A 106 1.40 -12.01 -1.83
C ASN A 106 1.12 -12.71 -3.19
N SER A 107 0.88 -14.02 -3.21
CA SER A 107 0.67 -14.78 -4.44
C SER A 107 -0.68 -14.50 -5.14
N ASN A 108 -1.68 -14.03 -4.39
CA ASN A 108 -3.06 -13.82 -4.87
C ASN A 108 -3.48 -12.35 -4.86
N LEU A 109 -2.56 -11.45 -4.52
CA LEU A 109 -2.81 -10.01 -4.44
C LEU A 109 -1.96 -9.26 -5.46
N ILE A 110 -2.62 -8.42 -6.25
CA ILE A 110 -1.99 -7.48 -7.18
C ILE A 110 -2.16 -6.08 -6.60
N VAL A 111 -1.07 -5.32 -6.54
CA VAL A 111 -1.06 -3.97 -5.97
C VAL A 111 -1.03 -2.94 -7.11
N GLN A 112 -1.99 -2.04 -7.11
CA GLN A 112 -2.08 -0.94 -8.05
C GLN A 112 -1.49 0.33 -7.44
N ILE A 113 -0.41 0.80 -8.05
CA ILE A 113 0.38 1.95 -7.60
C ILE A 113 -0.12 3.19 -8.32
N TRP A 114 -0.71 4.12 -7.56
CA TRP A 114 -1.32 5.33 -8.09
C TRP A 114 -0.70 6.61 -7.53
N LYS A 115 0.04 6.53 -6.43
CA LYS A 115 0.67 7.72 -5.82
C LYS A 115 1.91 8.13 -6.58
N ASP A 116 2.12 9.44 -6.68
CA ASP A 116 3.33 10.05 -7.19
C ASP A 116 3.47 11.47 -6.60
N THR A 117 4.71 11.96 -6.53
CA THR A 117 5.00 13.33 -6.09
C THR A 117 4.25 14.40 -6.88
N LYS A 118 3.89 14.14 -8.15
CA LYS A 118 3.09 15.07 -8.97
C LYS A 118 1.61 15.09 -8.59
N LEU A 119 1.14 14.05 -7.89
CA LEU A 119 -0.27 13.83 -7.56
C LEU A 119 -0.59 14.24 -6.13
N LEU A 120 0.41 14.20 -5.25
CA LEU A 120 0.25 14.43 -3.81
C LEU A 120 1.20 15.51 -3.31
N ASP A 121 0.67 16.58 -2.73
CA ASP A 121 1.46 17.70 -2.20
C ASP A 121 2.30 17.33 -0.96
N PHE A 122 1.95 16.25 -0.26
CA PHE A 122 2.51 15.92 1.06
C PHE A 122 3.37 14.66 1.10
N ASP A 123 3.36 13.85 0.04
CA ASP A 123 4.17 12.63 -0.01
C ASP A 123 5.47 12.89 -0.77
N PRO A 124 6.65 12.81 -0.12
CA PRO A 124 7.91 13.05 -0.80
C PRO A 124 8.32 11.90 -1.74
N ASN A 125 7.60 10.78 -1.72
CA ASN A 125 7.95 9.58 -2.48
C ASN A 125 7.24 9.54 -3.83
N ASP A 126 7.99 9.14 -4.87
CA ASP A 126 7.46 8.94 -6.22
C ASP A 126 6.99 7.50 -6.43
N TRP A 127 6.35 7.23 -7.57
CA TRP A 127 5.87 5.88 -7.89
C TRP A 127 7.00 4.83 -7.90
N ARG A 128 8.25 5.23 -8.22
CA ARG A 128 9.41 4.33 -8.27
C ARG A 128 9.77 3.79 -6.89
N PHE A 129 9.67 4.64 -5.87
CA PHE A 129 9.83 4.22 -4.48
C PHE A 129 8.86 3.09 -4.12
N TYR A 130 7.57 3.27 -4.42
CA TYR A 130 6.54 2.25 -4.14
C TYR A 130 6.73 1.00 -4.98
N ALA A 131 7.04 1.13 -6.27
CA ALA A 131 7.28 -0.01 -7.15
C ALA A 131 8.42 -0.89 -6.64
N LYS A 132 9.56 -0.28 -6.29
CA LYS A 132 10.68 -0.97 -5.66
C LYS A 132 10.26 -1.66 -4.37
N LYS A 133 9.57 -0.93 -3.49
CA LYS A 133 9.12 -1.42 -2.19
C LYS A 133 8.22 -2.65 -2.29
N PHE A 134 7.24 -2.66 -3.20
CA PHE A 134 6.31 -3.78 -3.39
C PHE A 134 6.95 -4.96 -4.10
N VAL A 135 7.78 -4.71 -5.13
CA VAL A 135 8.48 -5.78 -5.84
C VAL A 135 9.51 -6.48 -4.94
N SER A 136 10.23 -5.74 -4.08
CA SER A 136 11.12 -6.33 -3.05
C SER A 136 10.38 -7.27 -2.09
N LYS A 137 9.07 -7.06 -1.90
CA LYS A 137 8.19 -7.90 -1.08
C LYS A 137 7.45 -8.97 -1.88
N ARG A 138 7.84 -9.20 -3.14
CA ARG A 138 7.28 -10.21 -4.04
C ARG A 138 5.80 -9.99 -4.38
N PHE A 139 5.32 -8.75 -4.35
CA PHE A 139 3.99 -8.44 -4.86
C PHE A 139 4.02 -8.28 -6.37
N GLN A 140 2.95 -8.75 -7.03
CA GLN A 140 2.68 -8.34 -8.39
C GLN A 140 2.10 -6.92 -8.39
N ILE A 141 2.54 -6.07 -9.32
CA ILE A 141 2.14 -4.66 -9.37
C ILE A 141 1.58 -4.27 -10.74
N ILE A 142 0.68 -3.29 -10.72
CA ILE A 142 0.18 -2.54 -11.89
C ILE A 142 0.44 -1.06 -11.61
N LEU A 143 1.05 -0.35 -12.55
CA LEU A 143 1.32 1.08 -12.41
C LEU A 143 0.19 1.92 -13.04
N SER A 144 -0.42 2.81 -12.27
CA SER A 144 -1.35 3.83 -12.79
C SER A 144 -0.88 5.26 -12.56
N SER A 145 0.07 5.52 -11.64
CA SER A 145 0.50 6.89 -11.27
C SER A 145 0.92 7.75 -12.47
N CYS A 146 1.57 7.15 -13.48
CA CYS A 146 1.97 7.86 -14.69
C CYS A 146 0.82 8.16 -15.66
N PHE A 147 -0.29 7.42 -15.56
CA PHE A 147 -1.31 7.35 -16.59
C PHE A 147 -2.65 7.94 -16.15
N PHE A 148 -2.61 8.97 -15.28
CA PHE A 148 -3.78 9.75 -14.88
C PHE A 148 -4.21 10.68 -16.02
N LEU A 149 -5.15 10.21 -16.84
CA LEU A 149 -5.72 10.97 -17.94
C LEU A 149 -6.63 12.10 -17.45
N ASN A 150 -7.15 12.08 -16.24
CA ASN A 150 -7.96 13.18 -15.72
C ASN A 150 -7.15 14.47 -15.46
N LEU A 151 -5.82 14.39 -15.34
CA LEU A 151 -4.96 15.55 -15.12
C LEU A 151 -4.60 16.23 -16.43
N ILE A 152 -5.25 17.36 -16.69
CA ILE A 152 -5.07 18.12 -17.92
C ILE A 152 -3.91 19.11 -17.74
N ASN A 153 -2.89 18.97 -18.58
CA ASN A 153 -1.81 19.94 -18.72
C ASN A 153 -1.93 20.65 -20.07
N TYR A 154 -1.55 21.93 -20.12
CA TYR A 154 -1.53 22.66 -21.38
C TYR A 154 -0.36 22.15 -22.27
N GLY A 155 -0.65 21.74 -23.50
CA GLY A 155 0.34 21.25 -24.46
C GLY A 155 0.14 19.77 -24.84
N GLU A 156 1.21 19.11 -25.31
CA GLU A 156 1.21 17.70 -25.74
C GLU A 156 1.53 16.77 -24.56
N ASP A 157 0.56 16.52 -23.70
CA ASP A 157 0.68 15.67 -22.50
C ASP A 157 0.90 14.18 -22.82
N TRP A 158 0.41 13.70 -23.97
CA TRP A 158 0.58 12.31 -24.42
C TRP A 158 2.03 11.82 -24.45
N LYS A 159 2.99 12.74 -24.68
CA LYS A 159 4.42 12.39 -24.74
C LYS A 159 4.96 11.95 -23.39
N ASP A 160 4.44 12.50 -22.30
CA ASP A 160 4.87 12.13 -20.96
C ASP A 160 4.27 10.78 -20.55
N LEU A 161 3.04 10.51 -20.96
CA LEU A 161 2.40 9.19 -20.82
C LEU A 161 3.23 8.11 -21.55
N TYR A 162 3.56 8.36 -22.82
CA TYR A 162 4.31 7.41 -23.65
C TYR A 162 5.75 7.17 -23.17
N ARG A 163 6.35 8.15 -22.50
CA ARG A 163 7.70 8.04 -21.95
C ARG A 163 7.76 7.29 -20.61
N CYS A 164 6.63 7.05 -19.94
CA CYS A 164 6.65 6.31 -18.69
C CYS A 164 6.82 4.80 -18.94
N ASP A 165 7.93 4.26 -18.44
CA ASP A 165 8.20 2.82 -18.40
C ASP A 165 7.95 2.30 -16.98
N PRO A 166 6.96 1.41 -16.75
CA PRO A 166 6.69 0.82 -15.44
C PRO A 166 7.86 0.04 -14.82
N MET A 167 8.90 -0.32 -15.60
CA MET A 167 10.11 -1.01 -15.12
C MET A 167 11.28 -0.07 -14.80
N ASP A 168 11.13 1.24 -15.01
CA ASP A 168 12.17 2.26 -14.81
C ASP A 168 12.35 2.67 -13.34
N PHE A 169 12.83 1.73 -12.51
CA PHE A 169 13.18 1.98 -11.11
C PHE A 169 14.41 1.18 -10.66
N ASP A 170 15.33 1.78 -9.91
CA ASP A 170 16.63 1.16 -9.61
C ASP A 170 16.61 0.16 -8.44
N GLY A 171 17.60 -0.74 -8.44
CA GLY A 171 17.92 -1.61 -7.31
C GLY A 171 17.14 -2.94 -7.26
N ILE A 172 16.50 -3.33 -8.36
CA ILE A 172 15.92 -4.67 -8.58
C ILE A 172 16.36 -5.17 -9.96
N GLU A 173 16.74 -6.44 -10.04
CA GLU A 173 17.16 -7.07 -11.29
C GLU A 173 16.02 -7.11 -12.32
N ILE A 174 16.37 -6.98 -13.61
CA ILE A 174 15.37 -6.91 -14.68
C ILE A 174 14.48 -8.15 -14.76
N GLU A 175 15.02 -9.33 -14.50
CA GLU A 175 14.28 -10.60 -14.49
C GLU A 175 13.21 -10.63 -13.40
N GLU A 176 13.52 -10.04 -12.23
CA GLU A 176 12.57 -9.94 -11.13
C GLU A 176 11.47 -8.93 -11.46
N LYS A 177 11.83 -7.78 -12.06
CA LYS A 177 10.84 -6.82 -12.55
C LYS A 177 9.90 -7.44 -13.59
N GLN A 178 10.42 -8.20 -14.55
CA GLN A 178 9.60 -8.88 -15.56
C GLN A 178 8.60 -9.89 -14.97
N LYS A 179 8.88 -10.43 -13.78
CA LYS A 179 7.99 -11.38 -13.09
C LYS A 179 6.88 -10.69 -12.29
N PHE A 180 7.19 -9.55 -11.69
CA PHE A 180 6.31 -8.89 -10.73
C PHE A 180 5.64 -7.62 -11.26
N VAL A 181 6.19 -6.96 -12.27
CA VAL A 181 5.56 -5.82 -12.95
C VAL A 181 4.66 -6.35 -14.06
N LEU A 182 3.35 -6.32 -13.84
CA LEU A 182 2.36 -6.84 -14.80
C LEU A 182 2.08 -5.87 -15.95
N GLY A 183 2.30 -4.57 -15.72
CA GLY A 183 2.07 -3.53 -16.70
C GLY A 183 1.59 -2.23 -16.06
N GLY A 184 0.73 -1.50 -16.77
CA GLY A 184 0.11 -0.29 -16.27
C GLY A 184 -1.31 -0.10 -16.77
N GLU A 185 -2.02 0.81 -16.10
CA GLU A 185 -3.41 1.14 -16.38
C GLU A 185 -3.56 2.64 -16.56
N ALA A 186 -4.13 3.05 -17.70
CA ALA A 186 -4.58 4.42 -17.89
C ALA A 186 -5.89 4.63 -17.14
N VAL A 187 -5.90 5.63 -16.25
CA VAL A 187 -7.03 5.90 -15.35
C VAL A 187 -7.61 7.25 -15.70
N ILE A 188 -8.94 7.32 -15.74
CA ILE A 188 -9.67 8.57 -15.87
C ILE A 188 -10.68 8.65 -14.73
N TRP A 189 -10.38 9.50 -13.76
CA TRP A 189 -11.35 9.83 -12.72
C TRP A 189 -12.40 10.79 -13.27
N THR A 190 -13.64 10.59 -12.84
CA THR A 190 -14.83 11.19 -13.47
C THR A 190 -15.38 12.39 -12.68
N GLU A 191 -14.56 13.09 -11.89
CA GLU A 191 -15.01 14.30 -11.19
C GLU A 191 -15.44 15.40 -12.16
N TYR A 192 -14.73 15.49 -13.30
CA TYR A 192 -14.94 16.49 -14.34
C TYR A 192 -15.13 15.88 -15.74
N ILE A 193 -15.19 14.55 -15.83
CA ILE A 193 -15.34 13.83 -17.09
C ILE A 193 -16.70 13.14 -17.11
N ASP A 194 -17.46 13.39 -18.18
CA ASP A 194 -18.76 12.78 -18.43
C ASP A 194 -18.90 12.41 -19.92
N GLN A 195 -20.11 12.00 -20.32
CA GLN A 195 -20.41 11.62 -21.70
C GLN A 195 -20.12 12.72 -22.75
N THR A 196 -20.04 13.99 -22.36
CA THR A 196 -19.83 15.11 -23.27
C THR A 196 -18.37 15.31 -23.64
N ASN A 197 -17.43 14.89 -22.78
CA ASN A 197 -16.00 15.16 -22.94
C ASN A 197 -15.09 13.92 -22.81
N LEU A 198 -15.65 12.75 -22.48
CA LEU A 198 -14.90 11.50 -22.34
C LEU A 198 -14.09 11.15 -23.59
N LEU A 199 -14.74 11.09 -24.76
CA LEU A 199 -14.07 10.69 -26.00
C LEU A 199 -12.99 11.68 -26.41
N SER A 200 -13.24 12.99 -26.28
CA SER A 200 -12.23 14.00 -26.55
C SER A 200 -11.03 13.91 -25.62
N ARG A 201 -11.20 13.35 -24.40
CA ARG A 201 -10.09 13.20 -23.46
C ARG A 201 -9.30 11.91 -23.66
N VAL A 202 -9.95 10.83 -24.08
CA VAL A 202 -9.30 9.53 -24.29
C VAL A 202 -8.64 9.44 -25.68
N CYS A 203 -9.22 10.08 -26.70
CA CYS A 203 -8.77 9.96 -28.09
C CYS A 203 -7.84 11.10 -28.54
N VAL A 204 -6.88 11.48 -27.70
CA VAL A 204 -5.86 12.52 -28.02
C VAL A 204 -4.71 11.93 -28.84
#